data_AF-A0A3C0MDA1-F1
#
_entry.id   AF-A0A3C0MDA1-F1
#
_cell.length_a   1.000
_cell.length_b   1.000
_cell.length_c   1.000
_cell.angle_alpha   90.00
_cell.angle_beta   90.00
_cell.angle_gamma   90.00
#
_symmetry.space_group_name_H-M   'P 1'
#
loop_
_entity.id
_entity.type
_entity.pdbx_description
1 polymer ?
#
loop_
_entity_poly.entity_id
_entity_poly.type
_entity_poly.pdbx_seq_one_letter_code
_entity_poly.pdbx_strand_id
1 'polypeptide(L)'
;ISKTINMPAASSVEDCSNAYMKSWKLGLKANALYRDGSKLSQPLASSILASGADEEETLADQISDLPQAARAAVIAERVVERIVEIARGREKMPTRRKGYTQKAIVGGHKV
;
A
#
# COMPACT_ATOMS: atom_id res chain seq x y z
N ILE A 1 21.33 12.44 -9.14
CA ILE A 1 20.34 11.68 -9.92
C ILE A 1 19.87 10.53 -9.04
N SER A 2 18.59 10.52 -8.71
CA SER A 2 17.91 9.40 -8.06
C SER A 2 17.06 8.69 -9.10
N LYS A 3 17.02 7.35 -9.05
CA LYS A 3 16.18 6.58 -9.97
C LYS A 3 15.44 5.49 -9.23
N THR A 4 14.19 5.32 -9.64
CA THR A 4 13.34 4.22 -9.27
C THR A 4 13.34 3.18 -10.40
N ILE A 5 13.60 1.92 -10.06
CA ILE A 5 13.64 0.78 -10.97
C ILE A 5 12.46 -0.13 -10.63
N ASN A 6 11.56 -0.32 -11.59
CA ASN A 6 10.46 -1.27 -11.48
C ASN A 6 10.98 -2.63 -11.96
N MET A 7 10.71 -3.68 -11.18
CA MET A 7 11.18 -5.05 -11.41
C MET A 7 9.98 -5.99 -11.45
N PRO A 8 9.95 -6.97 -12.36
CA PRO A 8 8.86 -7.95 -12.42
C PRO A 8 8.80 -8.82 -11.17
N ALA A 9 7.63 -9.40 -10.90
CA ALA A 9 7.42 -10.28 -9.74
C ALA A 9 8.38 -11.48 -9.72
N ALA A 10 8.80 -11.98 -10.89
CA ALA A 10 9.75 -13.09 -11.02
C ALA A 10 11.21 -12.71 -10.68
N SER A 11 11.53 -11.42 -10.48
CA SER A 11 12.89 -11.01 -10.14
C SER A 11 13.38 -11.62 -8.83
N SER A 12 14.58 -12.18 -8.90
CA SER A 12 15.25 -12.81 -7.76
C SER A 12 15.95 -11.79 -6.86
N VAL A 13 16.45 -12.26 -5.71
CA VAL A 13 17.30 -11.45 -4.82
C VAL A 13 18.62 -11.08 -5.53
N GLU A 14 19.14 -11.95 -6.38
CA GLU A 14 20.37 -11.70 -7.13
C GLU A 14 20.18 -10.56 -8.14
N ASP A 15 19.03 -10.49 -8.80
CA ASP A 15 18.68 -9.38 -9.71
C ASP A 15 18.65 -8.03 -8.98
N CYS A 16 18.10 -7.99 -7.77
CA CYS A 16 18.09 -6.80 -6.92
C CYS A 16 19.52 -6.37 -6.54
N SER A 17 20.36 -7.32 -6.15
CA SER A 17 21.78 -7.08 -5.81
C SER A 17 22.54 -6.50 -7.01
N ASN A 18 22.36 -7.10 -8.19
CA ASN A 18 22.97 -6.64 -9.43
C ASN A 18 22.52 -5.23 -9.81
N ALA A 19 21.24 -4.89 -9.62
CA ALA A 19 20.71 -3.55 -9.86
C ALA A 19 21.35 -2.50 -8.93
N TYR A 20 21.54 -2.82 -7.65
CA TYR A 20 22.26 -1.94 -6.71
C TYR A 20 23.73 -1.75 -7.11
N MET A 21 24.42 -2.85 -7.42
CA MET A 21 25.82 -2.83 -7.81
C MET A 21 26.05 -2.01 -9.08
N LYS A 22 25.19 -2.19 -10.09
CA LYS A 22 25.23 -1.42 -11.34
C LYS A 22 24.96 0.06 -11.12
N SER A 23 23.99 0.40 -10.26
CA SER A 23 23.67 1.78 -9.90
C SER A 23 24.85 2.50 -9.25
N TRP A 24 25.57 1.82 -8.35
CA TRP A 24 26.77 2.35 -7.72
C TRP A 24 27.90 2.57 -8.74
N LYS A 25 28.18 1.57 -9.59
CA LYS A 25 29.21 1.69 -10.65
C LYS A 25 28.95 2.85 -11.61
N LEU A 26 27.68 3.18 -11.86
CA LEU A 26 27.27 4.29 -12.72
C LEU A 26 27.19 5.64 -11.98
N GLY A 27 27.54 5.71 -10.69
CA GLY A 27 27.54 6.94 -9.92
C GLY A 27 26.15 7.49 -9.60
N LEU A 28 25.12 6.64 -9.57
CA LEU A 28 23.79 7.06 -9.14
C LEU A 28 23.82 7.41 -7.65
N LYS A 29 23.26 8.57 -7.30
CA LYS A 29 23.26 9.07 -5.92
C LYS A 29 22.23 8.36 -5.05
N ALA A 30 21.19 7.79 -5.66
CA ALA A 30 20.18 6.99 -4.98
C ALA A 30 19.50 6.03 -5.95
N ASN A 31 19.17 4.84 -5.46
CA ASN A 31 18.43 3.80 -6.16
C ASN A 31 17.27 3.31 -5.27
N ALA A 32 16.07 3.22 -5.84
CA ALA A 32 14.90 2.61 -5.22
C ALA A 32 14.36 1.50 -6.12
N LEU A 33 14.16 0.31 -5.56
CA LEU A 33 13.60 -0.83 -6.29
C LEU A 33 12.11 -1.01 -5.92
N TYR A 34 11.26 -1.18 -6.93
CA TYR A 34 9.89 -1.66 -6.75
C TYR A 34 9.76 -2.98 -7.49
N ARG A 35 9.71 -4.08 -6.76
CA ARG A 35 9.37 -5.39 -7.31
C ARG A 35 7.85 -5.57 -7.26
N ASP A 36 7.26 -5.96 -8.38
CA ASP A 36 5.83 -6.20 -8.48
C ASP A 36 5.39 -7.25 -7.46
N GLY A 37 4.21 -7.07 -6.88
CA GLY A 37 3.70 -7.94 -5.81
C GLY A 37 4.36 -7.78 -4.43
N SER A 38 5.43 -6.97 -4.29
CA SER A 38 6.10 -6.79 -2.98
C SER A 38 5.32 -5.89 -2.00
N LYS A 39 4.26 -5.19 -2.46
CA LYS A 39 3.27 -4.50 -1.61
C LYS A 39 1.89 -4.74 -2.20
N LEU A 40 0.94 -5.23 -1.39
CA LEU A 40 -0.45 -5.51 -1.76
C LEU A 40 -1.24 -4.28 -2.28
N SER A 41 -0.76 -3.08 -2.00
CA SER A 41 -1.43 -1.81 -2.32
C SER A 41 -0.67 -0.92 -3.31
N GLN A 42 0.19 -1.51 -4.16
CA GLN A 42 0.82 -0.71 -5.21
C GLN A 42 -0.27 -0.07 -6.09
N PRO A 43 -0.22 1.25 -6.37
CA PRO A 43 -1.24 1.92 -7.19
C PRO A 43 -1.42 1.28 -8.57
N LEU A 44 -0.32 0.74 -9.11
CA LEU A 44 -0.28 0.04 -10.40
C LEU A 44 -0.81 -1.41 -10.31
N ALA A 45 -0.83 -1.99 -9.11
CA ALA A 45 -1.40 -3.31 -8.83
C ALA A 45 -2.92 -3.26 -8.60
N SER A 46 -3.57 -2.11 -8.83
CA SER A 46 -5.02 -2.06 -9.07
C SER A 46 -5.42 -2.88 -10.30
N SER A 47 -4.48 -3.11 -11.22
CA SER A 47 -4.63 -4.12 -12.26
C SER A 47 -4.52 -5.54 -11.72
N ILE A 48 -3.69 -5.85 -10.71
CA ILE A 48 -3.56 -7.20 -10.12
C ILE A 48 -4.74 -7.54 -9.19
N LEU A 49 -5.33 -6.56 -8.50
CA LEU A 49 -6.65 -6.69 -7.87
C LEU A 49 -7.80 -6.74 -8.91
N ALA A 50 -7.49 -6.66 -10.20
CA ALA A 50 -8.40 -6.87 -11.32
C ALA A 50 -7.82 -7.85 -12.37
N SER A 51 -6.78 -8.61 -12.01
CA SER A 51 -6.08 -9.50 -12.93
C SER A 51 -5.41 -10.63 -12.17
N GLY A 52 -6.26 -11.56 -11.74
CA GLY A 52 -5.89 -12.88 -11.31
C GLY A 52 -7.10 -13.77 -11.49
N ALA A 53 -7.48 -14.03 -12.74
CA ALA A 53 -8.59 -14.94 -13.07
C ALA A 53 -8.44 -16.27 -12.30
N ASP A 54 -7.21 -16.72 -12.04
CA ASP A 54 -6.95 -18.03 -11.41
C ASP A 54 -7.10 -18.06 -9.87
N GLU A 55 -6.94 -16.94 -9.14
CA GLU A 55 -7.22 -16.86 -7.69
C GLU A 55 -8.66 -16.39 -7.39
N GLU A 56 -9.27 -15.66 -8.32
CA GLU A 56 -10.70 -15.36 -8.29
C GLU A 56 -11.54 -16.59 -8.63
N GLU A 57 -11.13 -17.42 -9.60
CA GLU A 57 -11.81 -18.66 -9.99
C GLU A 57 -11.77 -19.67 -8.83
N THR A 58 -10.63 -19.88 -8.17
CA THR A 58 -10.53 -20.82 -7.04
C THR A 58 -11.35 -20.43 -5.80
N LEU A 59 -11.51 -19.14 -5.50
CA LEU A 59 -12.37 -18.66 -4.41
C LEU A 59 -13.84 -18.50 -4.83
N ALA A 60 -14.10 -18.08 -6.07
CA ALA A 60 -15.45 -18.02 -6.62
C ALA A 60 -16.05 -19.43 -6.72
N ASP A 61 -15.27 -20.42 -7.14
CA ASP A 61 -15.67 -21.84 -7.20
C ASP A 61 -15.99 -22.38 -5.80
N GLN A 62 -15.13 -22.13 -4.81
CA GLN A 62 -15.36 -22.52 -3.41
C GLN A 62 -16.60 -21.86 -2.79
N ILE A 63 -16.92 -20.64 -3.19
CA ILE A 63 -18.09 -19.90 -2.73
C ILE A 63 -19.32 -20.29 -3.56
N SER A 64 -19.15 -20.77 -4.80
CA SER A 64 -20.22 -21.10 -5.75
C SER A 64 -21.01 -22.37 -5.42
N ASP A 65 -20.51 -23.23 -4.54
CA ASP A 65 -21.18 -24.46 -4.10
C ASP A 65 -21.92 -24.28 -2.75
N LEU A 66 -21.73 -23.15 -2.08
CA LEU A 66 -22.36 -22.88 -0.79
C LEU A 66 -23.81 -22.37 -0.95
N PRO A 67 -24.72 -22.65 0.00
CA PRO A 67 -26.03 -22.00 0.04
C PRO A 67 -25.90 -20.48 0.15
N GLN A 68 -26.81 -19.72 -0.46
CA GLN A 68 -26.74 -18.25 -0.55
C GLN A 68 -26.55 -17.56 0.82
N ALA A 69 -27.15 -18.10 1.87
CA ALA A 69 -26.99 -17.60 3.24
C ALA A 69 -25.57 -17.77 3.79
N ALA A 70 -24.89 -18.87 3.45
CA ALA A 70 -23.50 -19.13 3.86
C ALA A 70 -22.51 -18.25 3.08
N ARG A 71 -22.76 -17.97 1.80
CA ARG A 71 -21.95 -17.03 1.01
C ARG A 71 -22.00 -15.61 1.58
N ALA A 72 -23.20 -15.16 1.95
CA ALA A 72 -23.39 -13.83 2.52
C ALA A 72 -22.64 -13.67 3.86
N ALA A 73 -22.60 -14.72 4.68
CA ALA A 73 -21.84 -14.72 5.93
C ALA A 73 -20.33 -14.59 5.71
N VAL A 74 -19.74 -15.37 4.79
CA VAL A 74 -18.29 -15.32 4.49
C VAL A 74 -17.87 -13.96 3.92
N ILE A 75 -18.70 -13.38 3.06
CA ILE A 75 -18.45 -12.04 2.51
C ILE A 75 -18.59 -10.97 3.59
N ALA A 76 -19.62 -11.06 4.43
CA ALA A 76 -19.84 -10.14 5.54
C ALA A 76 -18.71 -10.19 6.56
N GLU A 77 -18.22 -11.37 6.93
CA GLU A 77 -17.08 -11.55 7.84
C GLU A 77 -15.82 -10.88 7.30
N ARG A 78 -15.47 -11.10 6.02
CA ARG A 78 -14.30 -10.45 5.40
C ARG A 78 -14.43 -8.93 5.32
N VAL A 79 -15.62 -8.43 5.02
CA VAL A 79 -15.87 -6.98 4.97
C VAL A 79 -15.76 -6.38 6.37
N VAL A 80 -16.30 -7.05 7.39
CA VAL A 80 -16.24 -6.61 8.78
C VAL A 80 -14.80 -6.68 9.31
N GLU A 81 -14.05 -7.76 9.06
CA GLU A 81 -12.63 -7.85 9.44
C GLU A 81 -11.84 -6.69 8.84
N ARG A 82 -12.06 -6.41 7.54
CA ARG A 82 -11.40 -5.29 6.85
C ARG A 82 -11.80 -3.94 7.43
N ILE A 83 -13.07 -3.74 7.79
CA ILE A 83 -13.55 -2.49 8.42
C ILE A 83 -12.99 -2.34 9.84
N VAL A 84 -12.94 -3.42 10.63
CA VAL A 84 -12.40 -3.42 12.00
C VAL A 84 -10.89 -3.17 11.98
N GLU A 85 -10.15 -3.70 11.01
CA GLU A 85 -8.75 -3.38 10.80
C GLU A 85 -8.54 -1.91 10.39
N ILE A 86 -9.39 -1.36 9.51
CA ILE A 86 -9.34 0.05 9.13
C ILE A 86 -9.71 0.97 10.30
N ALA A 87 -10.69 0.59 11.14
CA ALA A 87 -11.12 1.33 12.32
C ALA A 87 -10.09 1.27 13.47
N ARG A 88 -9.23 0.26 13.51
CA ARG A 88 -8.01 0.24 14.36
C ARG A 88 -6.92 1.18 13.85
N GLY A 89 -7.08 1.76 12.66
CA GLY A 89 -6.23 2.82 12.12
C GLY A 89 -6.41 4.14 12.87
N ARG A 90 -5.29 4.65 13.39
CA ARG A 90 -5.12 5.91 14.14
C ARG A 90 -6.12 7.00 13.77
N GLU A 91 -6.98 7.37 14.71
CA GLU A 91 -7.91 8.49 14.57
C GLU A 91 -7.12 9.80 14.38
N LYS A 92 -7.43 10.56 13.33
CA LYS A 92 -6.76 11.84 13.08
C LYS A 92 -7.18 12.84 14.14
N MET A 93 -6.20 13.43 14.83
CA MET A 93 -6.46 14.54 15.73
C MET A 93 -7.14 15.69 14.96
N PRO A 94 -8.08 16.41 15.59
CA PRO A 94 -8.72 17.55 14.97
C PRO A 94 -7.67 18.58 14.54
N THR A 95 -7.88 19.15 13.36
CA THR A 95 -6.97 20.11 12.71
C THR A 95 -6.71 21.36 13.56
N ARG A 96 -7.59 21.64 14.53
CA ARG A 96 -7.44 22.71 15.50
C ARG A 96 -7.68 22.17 16.91
N ARG A 97 -6.64 22.21 17.75
CA ARG A 97 -6.79 22.02 19.20
C ARG A 97 -7.47 23.26 19.78
N LYS A 98 -8.37 23.10 20.76
CA LYS A 98 -8.96 24.23 21.51
C LYS A 98 -7.88 24.86 22.41
N GLY A 99 -7.00 25.67 21.82
CA GLY A 99 -6.07 26.53 22.52
C GLY A 99 -6.27 27.96 22.04
N TYR A 100 -6.42 28.90 22.97
CA TYR A 100 -6.34 30.31 22.66
C TYR A 100 -4.87 30.68 22.51
N THR A 101 -4.38 30.70 21.26
CA THR A 101 -3.05 31.23 20.95
C THR A 101 -3.23 32.57 20.28
N GLN A 102 -3.05 33.65 21.03
CA GLN A 102 -3.02 34.99 20.46
C GLN A 102 -1.64 35.21 19.85
N LYS A 103 -1.57 35.37 18.53
CA LYS A 103 -0.32 35.76 17.87
C LYS A 103 0.08 37.15 18.37
N ALA A 104 1.28 37.26 18.90
CA ALA A 104 1.94 38.54 19.13
C ALA A 104 2.98 38.77 18.03
N ILE A 105 3.07 40.01 17.55
CA ILE A 105 4.12 40.45 16.62
C ILE A 105 4.87 41.57 17.30
N VAL A 106 6.18 41.40 17.47
CA VAL A 106 7.08 42.46 17.97
C VAL A 106 8.14 42.68 16.89
N GLY A 107 8.23 43.91 16.38
CA GLY A 107 9.23 44.26 15.36
C GLY A 107 9.12 43.48 14.05
N GLY A 108 7.91 43.05 13.66
CA GLY A 108 7.68 42.30 12.42
C GLY A 108 7.96 40.80 12.50
N HIS A 109 8.40 40.30 13.67
CA HIS A 109 8.62 38.87 13.89
C HIS A 109 7.52 38.29 14.78
N LYS A 110 7.09 37.07 14.42
CA LYS A 110 6.11 36.31 15.19
C LYS A 110 6.79 35.72 16.43
N VAL A 111 6.22 35.97 17.60
CA VAL A 111 6.60 35.32 18.86
C VAL A 111 5.57 34.26 19.21
#